data_AF-A0A7X8LD90-F1
#
_entry.id   AF-A0A7X8LD90-F1
#
_cell.length_a   1.000
_cell.length_b   1.000
_cell.length_c   1.000
_cell.angle_alpha   90.00
_cell.angle_beta   90.00
_cell.angle_gamma   90.00
#
_symmetry.space_group_name_H-M   'P 1'
#
loop_
_entity.id
_entity.type
_entity.pdbx_description
1 polymer ?
#
loop_
_entity_poly.entity_id
_entity_poly.type
_entity_poly.pdbx_seq_one_letter_code
_entity_poly.pdbx_strand_id
1 'polypeptide(L)'
;MDKTIVKPYEDINRKIYAYTLPQVPDHDGYIKVGETTQETSERIRRQISTAGLYADFLFEKLAKKWDGTWFRDYELHRFFEQNGIERANFNNSAREWFYFNGYPHIAEELTDKFIQQDYSPLPLSEKISDYQLRKEQQDAVDATLEYYHSDNEEGEFLWNAKPRFGKTLSTYDFIRKINAKNVLIVTNRPAIANSWLDDFKEFISWQEPTYRFISETDALKNKAMSRKEFIDETGMKVDEEFTQINFISLQDLKGAEFAGGEHKKLKWVSEIHWNLLVIDEAHEGVDTSKTDKAFEKINRDFTLHLSGTPFKALADNKFNENQIYNWSYVDEQNAKENWDYSYGSNPYERLPTLNLFTYQ
;
A
#
# COMPACT_ATOMS: atom_id res chain seq x y z
N MET A 1 0.03 8.02 57.84
CA MET A 1 0.59 8.92 56.80
C MET A 1 0.04 10.30 57.05
N ASP A 2 0.93 11.28 57.18
CA ASP A 2 0.62 12.67 57.50
C ASP A 2 -0.07 13.34 56.29
N LYS A 3 -1.24 13.96 56.50
CA LYS A 3 -2.08 14.56 55.44
C LYS A 3 -1.58 15.93 54.95
N THR A 4 -0.40 16.34 55.43
CA THR A 4 0.09 17.72 55.30
C THR A 4 1.27 17.86 54.33
N ILE A 5 1.69 16.79 53.66
CA ILE A 5 2.78 16.79 52.67
C ILE A 5 2.19 16.87 51.26
N VAL A 6 2.17 18.06 50.68
CA VAL A 6 1.89 18.27 49.25
C VAL A 6 3.20 18.05 48.49
N LYS A 7 3.27 17.03 47.63
CA LYS A 7 4.35 16.88 46.64
C LYS A 7 4.02 17.78 45.45
N PRO A 8 4.73 18.90 45.22
CA PRO A 8 4.35 19.90 44.21
C PRO A 8 4.64 19.46 42.77
N TYR A 9 5.39 18.36 42.59
CA TYR A 9 5.60 17.68 41.33
C TYR A 9 5.61 16.18 41.60
N GLU A 10 4.89 15.43 40.78
CA GLU A 10 4.95 13.97 40.75
C GLU A 10 5.88 13.62 39.59
N ASP A 11 6.99 12.93 39.88
CA ASP A 11 7.90 12.48 38.84
C ASP A 11 7.14 11.45 38.00
N ILE A 12 6.77 11.81 36.77
CA ILE A 12 5.96 10.96 35.90
C ILE A 12 6.88 9.83 35.42
N ASN A 13 7.10 8.80 36.24
CA ASN A 13 7.88 7.62 35.84
C ASN A 13 6.98 6.65 35.03
N ARG A 14 6.43 7.15 33.93
CA ARG A 14 5.55 6.36 33.05
C ARG A 14 6.41 5.46 32.18
N LYS A 15 6.05 4.17 32.15
CA LYS A 15 6.76 3.14 31.40
C LYS A 15 5.80 2.39 30.49
N ILE A 16 6.30 1.98 29.34
CA ILE A 16 5.70 0.96 28.48
C ILE A 16 6.37 -0.36 28.78
N TYR A 17 5.60 -1.43 28.83
CA TYR A 17 6.09 -2.78 28.99
C TYR A 17 5.41 -3.75 28.04
N ALA A 18 6.09 -4.86 27.76
CA ALA A 18 5.55 -5.94 26.96
C ALA A 18 5.80 -7.33 27.57
N TYR A 19 4.86 -8.24 27.36
CA TYR A 19 5.00 -9.66 27.73
C TYR A 19 4.15 -10.57 26.84
N THR A 20 4.48 -11.86 26.82
CA THR A 20 3.67 -12.93 26.18
C THR A 20 3.10 -13.89 27.24
N LEU A 21 2.08 -14.67 26.85
CA LEU A 21 1.46 -15.71 27.69
C LEU A 21 1.62 -17.08 27.03
N PRO A 22 2.79 -17.74 27.16
CA PRO A 22 3.06 -19.02 26.48
C PRO A 22 2.12 -20.16 26.93
N GLN A 23 1.47 -20.02 28.09
CA GLN A 23 0.56 -21.02 28.65
C GLN A 23 -0.88 -20.90 28.13
N VAL A 24 -1.18 -19.90 27.29
CA VAL A 24 -2.53 -19.65 26.76
C VAL A 24 -2.50 -19.83 25.24
N PRO A 25 -2.96 -20.98 24.70
CA PRO A 25 -2.88 -21.27 23.26
C PRO A 25 -3.52 -20.21 22.37
N ASP A 26 -4.64 -19.61 22.80
CA ASP A 26 -5.32 -18.54 22.04
C ASP A 26 -4.52 -17.23 21.94
N HIS A 27 -3.43 -17.11 22.71
CA HIS A 27 -2.53 -15.95 22.72
C HIS A 27 -1.16 -16.28 22.11
N ASP A 28 -1.03 -17.43 21.43
CA ASP A 28 0.18 -17.77 20.71
C ASP A 28 0.45 -16.75 19.58
N GLY A 29 1.70 -16.33 19.46
CA GLY A 29 2.11 -15.23 18.57
C GLY A 29 1.65 -13.82 18.98
N TYR A 30 0.83 -13.67 20.02
CA TYR A 30 0.38 -12.37 20.52
C TYR A 30 1.26 -11.83 21.65
N ILE A 31 1.47 -10.51 21.62
CA ILE A 31 2.21 -9.77 22.63
C ILE A 31 1.29 -8.72 23.24
N LYS A 32 1.27 -8.67 24.56
CA LYS A 32 0.60 -7.60 25.28
C LYS A 32 1.53 -6.42 25.44
N VAL A 33 1.11 -5.23 25.05
CA VAL A 33 1.86 -3.97 25.23
C VAL A 33 0.99 -2.96 25.97
N GLY A 34 1.42 -2.53 27.15
CA GLY A 34 0.66 -1.62 27.99
C GLY A 34 1.52 -0.61 28.73
N GLU A 35 0.86 0.34 29.40
CA GLU A 35 1.53 1.35 30.21
C GLU A 35 1.36 1.13 31.72
N THR A 36 2.31 1.64 32.50
CA THR A 36 2.27 1.67 33.97
C THR A 36 3.04 2.87 34.53
N THR A 37 2.66 3.32 35.72
CA THR A 37 3.45 4.24 36.56
C THR A 37 3.97 3.57 37.84
N GLN A 38 3.61 2.29 38.05
CA GLN A 38 4.09 1.42 39.12
C GLN A 38 5.20 0.51 38.58
N GLU A 39 5.87 -0.23 39.47
CA GLU A 39 6.79 -1.29 39.08
C GLU A 39 6.12 -2.29 38.12
N THR A 40 6.75 -2.52 36.97
CA THR A 40 6.19 -3.34 35.88
C THR A 40 5.96 -4.78 36.32
N SER A 41 6.87 -5.34 37.12
CA SER A 41 6.75 -6.69 37.67
C SER A 41 5.48 -6.84 38.53
N GLU A 42 5.16 -5.85 39.36
CA GLU A 42 3.94 -5.83 40.17
C GLU A 42 2.69 -5.66 39.30
N ARG A 43 2.76 -4.81 38.27
CA ARG A 43 1.65 -4.59 37.32
C ARG A 43 1.31 -5.87 36.57
N ILE A 44 2.31 -6.56 36.00
CA ILE A 44 2.15 -7.84 35.29
C ILE A 44 1.59 -8.88 36.26
N ARG A 45 2.18 -9.04 37.45
CA ARG A 45 1.71 -9.98 38.48
C ARG A 45 0.26 -9.74 38.86
N ARG A 46 -0.18 -8.49 39.01
CA ARG A 46 -1.58 -8.15 39.33
C ARG A 46 -2.55 -8.54 38.22
N GLN A 47 -2.13 -8.50 36.96
CA GLN A 47 -2.95 -8.90 35.82
C GLN A 47 -3.08 -10.43 35.70
N ILE A 48 -2.00 -11.17 35.94
CA ILE A 48 -1.94 -12.62 35.68
C ILE A 48 -2.19 -13.50 36.93
N SER A 49 -1.93 -12.99 38.14
CA SER A 49 -2.00 -13.82 39.37
C SER A 49 -3.40 -14.33 39.69
N THR A 50 -4.45 -13.65 39.23
CA THR A 50 -5.84 -14.10 39.38
C THR A 50 -6.12 -15.40 38.61
N ALA A 51 -5.33 -15.72 37.59
CA ALA A 51 -5.49 -16.89 36.72
C ALA A 51 -4.40 -17.96 36.91
N GLY A 52 -3.43 -17.75 37.80
CA GLY A 52 -2.32 -18.69 38.02
C GLY A 52 -1.35 -18.85 36.84
N LEU A 53 -1.37 -17.91 35.89
CA LEU A 53 -0.54 -17.93 34.67
C LEU A 53 0.84 -17.31 34.92
N TYR A 54 1.83 -17.76 34.13
CA TYR A 54 3.14 -17.12 34.03
C TYR A 54 3.24 -16.27 32.74
N ALA A 55 3.90 -15.12 32.83
CA ALA A 55 4.14 -14.21 31.72
C ALA A 55 5.64 -14.16 31.41
N ASP A 56 5.99 -14.32 30.14
CA ASP A 56 7.35 -14.10 29.66
C ASP A 56 7.52 -12.60 29.39
N PHE A 57 8.30 -11.93 30.24
CA PHE A 57 8.61 -10.53 30.10
C PHE A 57 9.53 -10.31 28.89
N LEU A 58 9.21 -9.31 28.06
CA LEU A 58 10.00 -8.95 26.89
C LEU A 58 10.85 -7.71 27.15
N PHE A 59 10.21 -6.56 27.39
CA PHE A 59 10.91 -5.30 27.58
C PHE A 59 10.14 -4.31 28.46
N GLU A 60 10.87 -3.33 28.98
CA GLU A 60 10.37 -2.13 29.67
C GLU A 60 11.13 -0.91 29.14
N LYS A 61 10.40 0.15 28.76
CA LYS A 61 10.99 1.41 28.30
C LYS A 61 10.27 2.61 28.90
N LEU A 62 10.97 3.73 29.05
CA LEU A 62 10.35 4.98 29.50
C LEU A 62 9.39 5.50 28.42
N ALA A 63 8.18 5.91 28.79
CA ALA A 63 7.16 6.40 27.87
C ALA A 63 7.43 7.85 27.42
N LYS A 64 8.65 8.12 26.96
CA LYS A 64 9.16 9.43 26.59
C LYS A 64 9.91 9.33 25.26
N LYS A 65 9.53 10.15 24.29
CA LYS A 65 10.20 10.25 22.99
C LYS A 65 11.54 10.98 23.12
N TRP A 66 12.38 10.90 22.09
CA TRP A 66 13.72 11.50 22.07
C TRP A 66 13.69 13.02 22.25
N ASP A 67 12.65 13.69 21.74
CA ASP A 67 12.41 15.14 21.88
C ASP A 67 12.00 15.55 23.30
N GLY A 68 11.79 14.56 24.18
CA GLY A 68 11.40 14.74 25.57
C GLY A 68 9.89 14.71 25.81
N THR A 69 9.07 14.51 24.78
CA THR A 69 7.60 14.44 24.89
C THR A 69 7.15 13.12 25.51
N TRP A 70 6.30 13.18 26.53
CA TRP A 70 5.64 11.99 27.09
C TRP A 70 4.55 11.47 26.15
N PHE A 71 4.43 10.16 26.04
CA PHE A 71 3.38 9.52 25.24
C PHE A 71 2.59 8.49 26.03
N ARG A 72 1.43 8.11 25.50
CA ARG A 72 0.56 7.05 26.04
C ARG A 72 0.63 5.80 25.17
N ASP A 73 0.36 4.65 25.77
CA ASP A 73 0.33 3.37 25.06
C ASP A 73 -0.55 3.37 23.80
N TYR A 74 -1.72 4.04 23.83
CA TYR A 74 -2.59 4.12 22.65
C TYR A 74 -1.93 4.79 21.44
N GLU A 75 -0.96 5.68 21.64
CA GLU A 75 -0.21 6.32 20.54
C GLU A 75 0.76 5.33 19.90
N LEU A 76 1.45 4.55 20.73
CA LEU A 76 2.32 3.45 20.29
C LEU A 76 1.51 2.34 19.60
N HIS A 77 0.33 2.02 20.13
CA HIS A 77 -0.59 1.06 19.52
C HIS A 77 -1.03 1.48 18.12
N ARG A 78 -1.35 2.77 17.95
CA ARG A 78 -1.68 3.33 16.64
C ARG A 78 -0.49 3.21 15.68
N PHE A 79 0.72 3.44 16.18
CA PHE A 79 1.94 3.27 15.40
C PHE A 79 2.15 1.81 14.97
N PHE A 80 1.88 0.83 15.84
CA PHE A 80 1.89 -0.59 15.47
C PHE A 80 0.88 -0.90 14.36
N GLU A 81 -0.35 -0.42 14.48
CA GLU A 81 -1.40 -0.61 13.46
C GLU A 81 -1.02 0.04 12.12
N GLN A 82 -0.40 1.23 12.16
CA GLN A 82 0.11 1.90 10.95
C GLN A 82 1.25 1.13 10.29
N ASN A 83 2.02 0.38 11.07
CA ASN A 83 3.04 -0.55 10.58
C ASN A 83 2.45 -1.95 10.31
N GLY A 84 1.13 -2.14 10.21
CA GLY A 84 0.54 -3.42 9.79
C GLY A 84 0.54 -4.52 10.85
N ILE A 85 0.82 -4.20 12.12
CA ILE A 85 0.65 -5.14 13.22
C ILE A 85 -0.83 -5.25 13.58
N GLU A 86 -1.37 -6.46 13.48
CA GLU A 86 -2.79 -6.72 13.73
C GLU A 86 -3.10 -6.70 15.23
N ARG A 87 -4.12 -5.94 15.65
CA ARG A 87 -4.61 -5.93 17.03
C ARG A 87 -5.56 -7.11 17.26
N ALA A 88 -5.43 -7.80 18.40
CA ALA A 88 -6.29 -8.92 18.74
C ALA A 88 -7.76 -8.50 18.95
N ASN A 89 -8.68 -9.39 18.58
CA ASN A 89 -10.12 -9.23 18.85
C ASN A 89 -10.64 -10.33 19.79
N PHE A 90 -10.18 -10.31 21.06
CA PHE A 90 -10.75 -11.16 22.10
C PHE A 90 -11.99 -10.48 22.71
N ASN A 91 -13.14 -10.63 22.05
CA ASN A 91 -14.45 -10.19 22.56
C ASN A 91 -14.49 -8.73 23.04
N ASN A 92 -13.93 -7.79 22.27
CA ASN A 92 -13.89 -6.33 22.54
C ASN A 92 -13.16 -5.89 23.84
N SER A 93 -12.52 -6.79 24.58
CA SER A 93 -11.93 -6.50 25.90
C SER A 93 -10.38 -6.44 25.91
N ALA A 94 -9.74 -6.86 24.82
CA ALA A 94 -8.30 -7.07 24.76
C ALA A 94 -7.56 -6.08 23.84
N ARG A 95 -7.72 -4.78 24.10
CA ARG A 95 -7.15 -3.72 23.26
C ARG A 95 -5.62 -3.65 23.28
N GLU A 96 -4.97 -4.26 24.25
CA GLU A 96 -3.52 -4.14 24.44
C GLU A 96 -2.73 -5.30 23.81
N TRP A 97 -3.39 -6.16 23.02
CA TRP A 97 -2.78 -7.36 22.44
C TRP A 97 -2.57 -7.22 20.94
N PHE A 98 -1.39 -7.58 20.46
CA PHE A 98 -0.93 -7.38 19.08
C PHE A 98 -0.27 -8.65 18.55
N TYR A 99 -0.60 -9.04 17.32
CA TYR A 99 -0.08 -10.25 16.70
C TYR A 99 1.28 -9.97 16.07
N PHE A 100 2.33 -10.52 16.67
CA PHE A 100 3.70 -10.42 16.17
C PHE A 100 4.19 -11.74 15.57
N ASN A 101 3.30 -12.71 15.34
CA ASN A 101 3.58 -13.97 14.64
C ASN A 101 4.80 -14.73 15.19
N GLY A 102 5.03 -14.68 16.52
CA GLY A 102 6.17 -15.35 17.15
C GLY A 102 7.50 -14.58 17.11
N TYR A 103 7.50 -13.31 16.68
CA TYR A 103 8.67 -12.45 16.60
C TYR A 103 8.68 -11.32 17.65
N PRO A 104 9.00 -11.63 18.92
CA PRO A 104 8.93 -10.65 20.00
C PRO A 104 9.90 -9.48 19.90
N HIS A 105 11.03 -9.66 19.21
CA HIS A 105 12.01 -8.58 19.01
C HIS A 105 11.44 -7.39 18.24
N ILE A 106 10.53 -7.63 17.29
CA ILE A 106 9.88 -6.59 16.47
C ILE A 106 9.08 -5.61 17.34
N ALA A 107 8.42 -6.10 18.38
CA ALA A 107 7.66 -5.25 19.29
C ALA A 107 8.56 -4.25 20.01
N GLU A 108 9.77 -4.68 20.36
CA GLU A 108 10.77 -3.81 20.99
C GLU A 108 11.33 -2.79 19.99
N GLU A 109 11.69 -3.24 18.78
CA GLU A 109 12.22 -2.37 17.72
C GLU A 109 11.23 -1.30 17.28
N LEU A 110 9.95 -1.63 17.08
CA LEU A 110 8.92 -0.64 16.76
C LEU A 110 8.75 0.37 17.91
N THR A 111 8.87 -0.10 19.16
CA THR A 111 8.82 0.79 20.32
C THR A 111 10.02 1.74 20.35
N ASP A 112 11.21 1.24 20.03
CA ASP A 112 12.42 2.06 19.93
C ASP A 112 12.34 3.07 18.80
N LYS A 113 11.85 2.69 17.63
CA LYS A 113 11.60 3.62 16.52
C LYS A 113 10.61 4.71 16.89
N PHE A 114 9.51 4.34 17.53
CA PHE A 114 8.51 5.30 18.00
C PHE A 114 9.10 6.29 19.02
N ILE A 115 9.96 5.81 19.93
CA ILE A 115 10.68 6.66 20.90
C ILE A 115 11.67 7.57 20.17
N GLN A 116 12.45 7.04 19.23
CA GLN A 116 13.45 7.78 18.45
C GLN A 116 12.82 8.71 17.41
N GLN A 117 11.49 8.65 17.22
CA GLN A 117 10.78 9.32 16.12
C GLN A 117 11.40 8.98 14.76
N ASP A 118 11.94 7.77 14.64
CA ASP A 118 12.42 7.20 13.40
C ASP A 118 11.24 6.49 12.73
N TYR A 119 10.61 7.17 11.78
CA TYR A 119 9.49 6.63 11.01
C TYR A 119 9.94 5.86 9.76
N SER A 120 11.23 5.53 9.65
CA SER A 120 11.67 4.59 8.63
C SER A 120 10.92 3.26 8.80
N PRO A 121 10.47 2.63 7.71
CA PRO A 121 9.78 1.34 7.81
C PRO A 121 10.70 0.31 8.49
N LEU A 122 10.16 -0.49 9.41
CA LEU A 122 10.83 -1.74 9.77
C LEU A 122 10.59 -2.76 8.67
N PRO A 123 11.61 -3.54 8.25
CA PRO A 123 11.36 -4.76 7.52
C PRO A 123 10.68 -5.72 8.50
N LEU A 124 9.35 -5.68 8.55
CA LEU A 124 8.55 -6.67 9.26
C LEU A 124 8.73 -8.01 8.56
N SER A 125 9.76 -8.76 8.97
CA SER A 125 10.06 -10.05 8.41
C SER A 125 8.86 -10.98 8.58
N GLU A 126 8.43 -11.54 7.44
CA GLU A 126 7.43 -12.62 7.27
C GLU A 126 5.95 -12.28 7.00
N LYS A 127 5.64 -11.05 6.56
CA LYS A 127 4.70 -10.87 5.43
C LYS A 127 5.38 -10.16 4.25
N ILE A 128 6.70 -10.34 4.17
CA ILE A 128 7.52 -10.04 3.01
C ILE A 128 7.23 -11.13 1.98
N SER A 129 6.09 -11.04 1.30
CA SER A 129 5.96 -11.76 0.05
C SER A 129 6.76 -10.97 -0.97
N ASP A 130 7.98 -11.41 -1.26
CA ASP A 130 8.58 -11.10 -2.55
C ASP A 130 7.55 -11.55 -3.59
N TYR A 131 6.84 -10.59 -4.17
CA TYR A 131 5.90 -10.91 -5.21
C TYR A 131 6.70 -11.44 -6.39
N GLN A 132 6.30 -12.60 -6.89
CA GLN A 132 6.79 -13.10 -8.17
C GLN A 132 5.69 -12.90 -9.19
N LEU A 133 6.00 -12.10 -10.21
CA LEU A 133 5.11 -12.00 -11.36
C LEU A 133 5.01 -13.37 -12.02
N ARG A 134 3.78 -13.75 -12.37
CA ARG A 134 3.53 -14.89 -13.25
C ARG A 134 4.12 -14.58 -14.63
N LYS A 135 4.38 -15.62 -15.42
CA LYS A 135 5.08 -15.48 -16.70
C LYS A 135 4.44 -14.42 -17.60
N GLU A 136 3.12 -14.45 -17.77
CA GLU A 136 2.40 -13.51 -18.62
C GLU A 136 2.42 -12.07 -18.11
N GLN A 137 2.54 -11.89 -16.79
CA GLN A 137 2.67 -10.57 -16.16
C GLN A 137 4.07 -10.02 -16.41
N GLN A 138 5.08 -10.87 -16.31
CA GLN A 138 6.47 -10.52 -16.61
C GLN A 138 6.64 -10.17 -18.09
N ASP A 139 6.08 -11.00 -18.98
CA ASP A 139 6.08 -10.79 -20.42
C ASP A 139 5.43 -9.45 -20.80
N ALA A 140 4.33 -9.05 -20.12
CA ALA A 140 3.69 -7.75 -20.33
C ALA A 140 4.61 -6.58 -19.95
N VAL A 141 5.26 -6.67 -18.78
CA VAL A 141 6.20 -5.65 -18.31
C VAL A 141 7.39 -5.55 -19.24
N ASP A 142 7.96 -6.68 -19.66
CA ASP A 142 9.15 -6.71 -20.49
C ASP A 142 8.86 -6.18 -21.91
N ALA A 143 7.72 -6.54 -22.50
CA ALA A 143 7.27 -5.97 -23.77
C ALA A 143 7.07 -4.45 -23.69
N THR A 144 6.50 -3.96 -22.58
CA THR A 144 6.35 -2.51 -22.37
C THR A 144 7.68 -1.81 -22.15
N LEU A 145 8.64 -2.43 -21.47
CA LEU A 145 10.00 -1.87 -21.30
C LEU A 145 10.74 -1.79 -22.62
N GLU A 146 10.67 -2.84 -23.43
CA GLU A 146 11.25 -2.83 -24.78
C GLU A 146 10.67 -1.69 -25.61
N TYR A 147 9.34 -1.52 -25.57
CA TYR A 147 8.67 -0.41 -26.25
C TYR A 147 9.04 0.96 -25.64
N TYR A 148 9.12 1.07 -24.31
CA TYR A 148 9.50 2.31 -23.62
C TYR A 148 10.91 2.79 -24.00
N HIS A 149 11.84 1.86 -24.23
CA HIS A 149 13.22 2.18 -24.63
C HIS A 149 13.40 2.32 -26.15
N SER A 150 12.41 1.92 -26.94
CA SER A 150 12.42 2.19 -28.38
C SER A 150 12.15 3.67 -28.62
N ASP A 151 12.87 4.29 -29.56
CA ASP A 151 12.84 5.74 -29.88
C ASP A 151 11.54 6.12 -30.63
N ASN A 152 10.38 5.72 -30.09
CA ASN A 152 9.06 5.87 -30.68
C ASN A 152 8.39 7.17 -30.19
N GLU A 153 7.93 7.99 -31.14
CA GLU A 153 7.39 9.33 -30.88
C GLU A 153 6.07 9.34 -30.08
N GLU A 154 5.30 8.24 -30.06
CA GLU A 154 3.95 8.24 -29.48
C GLU A 154 3.91 7.93 -27.99
N GLY A 155 4.89 7.22 -27.43
CA GLY A 155 4.99 6.98 -25.97
C GLY A 155 3.76 6.32 -25.30
N GLU A 156 2.87 5.64 -26.04
CA GLU A 156 1.69 4.96 -25.47
C GLU A 156 1.72 3.44 -25.69
N PHE A 157 1.32 2.68 -24.67
CA PHE A 157 1.24 1.21 -24.71
C PHE A 157 -0.04 0.70 -24.05
N LEU A 158 -0.60 -0.39 -24.58
CA LEU A 158 -1.86 -0.99 -24.14
C LEU A 158 -1.65 -2.41 -23.60
N TRP A 159 -2.04 -2.62 -22.36
CA TRP A 159 -2.27 -3.96 -21.80
C TRP A 159 -3.73 -4.34 -22.01
N ASN A 160 -3.98 -5.09 -23.08
CA ASN A 160 -5.24 -5.79 -23.33
C ASN A 160 -5.26 -7.13 -22.60
N ALA A 161 -5.53 -7.09 -21.30
CA ALA A 161 -5.50 -8.27 -20.45
C ALA A 161 -6.80 -8.45 -19.68
N LYS A 162 -7.28 -9.70 -19.59
CA LYS A 162 -8.51 -10.03 -18.88
C LYS A 162 -8.54 -9.58 -17.40
N PRO A 163 -9.72 -9.56 -16.74
CA PRO A 163 -9.82 -9.42 -15.29
C PRO A 163 -8.96 -10.44 -14.52
N ARG A 164 -8.47 -10.01 -13.34
CA ARG A 164 -7.58 -10.80 -12.46
C ARG A 164 -6.23 -11.17 -13.08
N PHE A 165 -5.83 -10.50 -14.16
CA PHE A 165 -4.47 -10.58 -14.69
C PHE A 165 -3.40 -10.08 -13.70
N GLY A 166 -3.77 -9.25 -12.71
CA GLY A 166 -2.81 -8.63 -11.79
C GLY A 166 -2.16 -7.36 -12.35
N LYS A 167 -2.92 -6.56 -13.11
CA LYS A 167 -2.44 -5.34 -13.76
C LYS A 167 -1.85 -4.34 -12.77
N THR A 168 -2.45 -4.21 -11.59
CA THR A 168 -1.99 -3.34 -10.51
C THR A 168 -0.56 -3.67 -10.09
N LEU A 169 -0.32 -4.91 -9.67
CA LEU A 169 1.00 -5.38 -9.28
C LEU A 169 2.03 -5.27 -10.43
N SER A 170 1.67 -5.72 -11.63
CA SER A 170 2.53 -5.59 -12.82
C SER A 170 2.86 -4.12 -13.14
N THR A 171 1.94 -3.20 -12.92
CA THR A 171 2.18 -1.76 -13.13
C THR A 171 3.20 -1.23 -12.13
N TYR A 172 3.12 -1.64 -10.85
CA TYR A 172 4.14 -1.27 -9.88
C TYR A 172 5.51 -1.83 -10.22
N ASP A 173 5.58 -3.06 -10.71
CA ASP A 173 6.84 -3.64 -11.20
C ASP A 173 7.43 -2.81 -12.35
N PHE A 174 6.59 -2.43 -13.32
CA PHE A 174 7.01 -1.55 -14.41
C PHE A 174 7.51 -0.18 -13.91
N ILE A 175 6.78 0.47 -12.99
CA ILE A 175 7.17 1.74 -12.36
C ILE A 175 8.57 1.66 -11.75
N ARG A 176 8.88 0.56 -11.05
CA ARG A 176 10.18 0.34 -10.43
C ARG A 176 11.28 0.15 -11.46
N LYS A 177 11.02 -0.66 -12.50
CA LYS A 177 12.00 -0.94 -13.55
C LYS A 177 12.39 0.30 -14.37
N ILE A 178 11.46 1.23 -14.61
CA ILE A 178 11.77 2.51 -15.25
C ILE A 178 12.25 3.59 -14.26
N ASN A 179 12.29 3.29 -12.96
CA ASN A 179 12.64 4.23 -11.88
C ASN A 179 11.85 5.55 -11.97
N ALA A 180 10.54 5.46 -12.26
CA ALA A 180 9.69 6.64 -12.41
C ALA A 180 9.59 7.40 -11.08
N LYS A 181 9.72 8.73 -11.15
CA LYS A 181 9.61 9.63 -9.99
C LYS A 181 8.22 10.22 -9.84
N ASN A 182 7.64 10.62 -10.97
CA ASN A 182 6.31 11.20 -11.01
C ASN A 182 5.38 10.25 -11.76
N VAL A 183 4.53 9.54 -11.02
CA VAL A 183 3.53 8.62 -11.57
C VAL A 183 2.12 9.12 -11.27
N LEU A 184 1.28 9.17 -12.30
CA LEU A 184 -0.13 9.52 -12.19
C LEU A 184 -0.98 8.32 -12.62
N ILE A 185 -1.80 7.80 -11.71
CA ILE A 185 -2.77 6.72 -11.97
C ILE A 185 -4.16 7.34 -11.98
N VAL A 186 -4.90 7.10 -13.06
CA VAL A 186 -6.25 7.61 -13.26
C VAL A 186 -7.21 6.45 -13.50
N THR A 187 -8.33 6.41 -12.78
CA THR A 187 -9.36 5.39 -12.98
C THR A 187 -10.74 5.99 -13.11
N ASN A 188 -11.61 5.34 -13.89
CA ASN A 188 -13.04 5.67 -13.93
C ASN A 188 -13.87 4.93 -12.85
N ARG A 189 -13.24 4.04 -12.06
CA ARG A 189 -13.88 3.25 -11.00
C ARG A 189 -13.26 3.55 -9.62
N PRO A 190 -13.63 4.64 -8.94
CA PRO A 190 -13.04 5.01 -7.64
C PRO A 190 -13.11 3.92 -6.56
N ALA A 191 -14.04 2.97 -6.67
CA ALA A 191 -14.17 1.84 -5.75
C ALA A 191 -12.93 0.94 -5.70
N ILE A 192 -12.14 0.87 -6.78
CA ILE A 192 -10.93 0.05 -6.86
C ILE A 192 -9.71 0.72 -6.22
N ALA A 193 -9.84 1.95 -5.75
CA ALA A 193 -8.75 2.72 -5.14
C ALA A 193 -8.12 1.99 -3.94
N ASN A 194 -8.94 1.29 -3.15
CA ASN A 194 -8.44 0.46 -2.04
C ASN A 194 -7.53 -0.66 -2.55
N SER A 195 -7.87 -1.32 -3.66
CA SER A 195 -7.03 -2.38 -4.23
C SER A 195 -5.65 -1.88 -4.64
N TRP A 196 -5.55 -0.71 -5.27
CA TRP A 196 -4.26 -0.11 -5.61
C TRP A 196 -3.45 0.23 -4.34
N LEU A 197 -4.09 0.82 -3.32
CA LEU A 197 -3.41 1.15 -2.07
C LEU A 197 -2.97 -0.09 -1.28
N ASP A 198 -3.81 -1.11 -1.22
CA ASP A 198 -3.55 -2.35 -0.49
C ASP A 198 -2.38 -3.10 -1.15
N ASP A 199 -2.39 -3.25 -2.49
CA ASP A 199 -1.28 -3.84 -3.25
C ASP A 199 0.02 -3.02 -3.06
N PHE A 200 -0.06 -1.69 -3.04
CA PHE A 200 1.12 -0.84 -2.75
C PHE A 200 1.71 -1.14 -1.37
N LYS A 201 0.86 -1.24 -0.34
CA LYS A 201 1.29 -1.51 1.04
C LYS A 201 1.87 -2.92 1.19
N GLU A 202 1.23 -3.89 0.55
CA GLU A 202 1.61 -5.29 0.65
C GLU A 202 2.91 -5.60 -0.11
N PHE A 203 3.11 -5.00 -1.29
CA PHE A 203 4.18 -5.42 -2.19
C PHE A 203 5.27 -4.38 -2.42
N ILE A 204 4.99 -3.08 -2.25
CA ILE A 204 5.89 -2.01 -2.72
C ILE A 204 6.46 -1.16 -1.60
N SER A 205 5.65 -0.69 -0.65
CA SER A 205 6.05 0.36 0.29
C SER A 205 7.23 -0.03 1.20
N TRP A 206 7.40 -1.33 1.46
CA TRP A 206 8.51 -1.84 2.27
C TRP A 206 9.78 -2.12 1.45
N GLN A 207 9.64 -2.39 0.15
CA GLN A 207 10.77 -2.56 -0.78
C GLN A 207 11.35 -1.21 -1.19
N GLU A 208 10.48 -0.22 -1.35
CA GLU A 208 10.80 1.12 -1.85
C GLU A 208 10.41 2.17 -0.81
N PRO A 209 11.22 2.38 0.26
CA PRO A 209 10.87 3.25 1.38
C PRO A 209 10.74 4.73 0.99
N THR A 210 11.18 5.11 -0.20
CA THR A 210 11.08 6.46 -0.78
C THR A 210 9.79 6.66 -1.59
N TYR A 211 9.01 5.61 -1.83
CA TYR A 211 7.77 5.72 -2.59
C TYR A 211 6.65 6.21 -1.69
N ARG A 212 5.80 7.09 -2.23
CA ARG A 212 4.63 7.62 -1.53
C ARG A 212 3.39 7.46 -2.41
N PHE A 213 2.39 6.76 -1.88
CA PHE A 213 1.08 6.65 -2.52
C PHE A 213 0.18 7.78 -2.02
N ILE A 214 -0.18 8.67 -2.94
CA ILE A 214 -0.90 9.91 -2.68
C ILE A 214 -2.29 9.82 -3.30
N SER A 215 -3.33 10.11 -2.54
CA SER A 215 -4.68 10.23 -3.10
C SER A 215 -5.54 11.20 -2.30
N GLU A 216 -6.36 11.98 -3.03
CA GLU A 216 -7.39 12.85 -2.46
C GLU A 216 -8.80 12.31 -2.73
N THR A 217 -8.92 11.06 -3.21
CA THR A 217 -10.22 10.43 -3.45
C THR A 217 -10.91 10.12 -2.13
N ASP A 218 -12.23 10.33 -2.06
CA ASP A 218 -13.01 10.06 -0.85
C ASP A 218 -12.91 8.60 -0.38
N ALA A 219 -12.73 7.66 -1.32
CA ALA A 219 -12.58 6.23 -1.05
C ALA A 219 -11.32 5.90 -0.22
N LEU A 220 -10.29 6.76 -0.29
CA LEU A 220 -9.00 6.58 0.40
C LEU A 220 -8.77 7.59 1.52
N LYS A 221 -9.82 8.34 1.90
CA LYS A 221 -9.75 9.33 2.96
C LYS A 221 -9.28 8.69 4.27
N ASN A 222 -8.25 9.27 4.89
CA ASN A 222 -7.57 8.76 6.09
C ASN A 222 -6.87 7.40 5.93
N LYS A 223 -6.71 6.88 4.70
CA LYS A 223 -6.00 5.61 4.41
C LYS A 223 -4.73 5.82 3.60
N ALA A 224 -4.78 6.75 2.65
CA ALA A 224 -3.65 7.18 1.83
C ALA A 224 -3.14 8.55 2.31
N MET A 225 -1.91 8.88 1.91
CA MET A 225 -1.32 10.20 2.12
C MET A 225 -2.03 11.23 1.23
N SER A 226 -2.33 12.40 1.77
CA SER A 226 -2.83 13.53 1.00
C SER A 226 -1.69 14.29 0.31
N ARG A 227 -2.00 15.06 -0.74
CA ARG A 227 -0.99 15.88 -1.44
C ARG A 227 -0.33 16.89 -0.50
N LYS A 228 -1.09 17.44 0.44
CA LYS A 228 -0.59 18.37 1.45
C LYS A 228 0.41 17.69 2.38
N GLU A 229 0.08 16.52 2.93
CA GLU A 229 0.98 15.76 3.80
C GLU A 229 2.28 15.39 3.06
N PHE A 230 2.20 15.00 1.80
CA PHE A 230 3.38 14.72 0.99
C PHE A 230 4.29 15.95 0.83
N ILE A 231 3.70 17.13 0.56
CA ILE A 231 4.46 18.38 0.47
C ILE A 231 5.09 18.76 1.81
N ASP A 232 4.33 18.61 2.90
CA ASP A 232 4.78 18.93 4.26
C ASP A 232 5.93 17.99 4.70
N GLU A 233 5.88 16.70 4.32
CA GLU A 233 6.94 15.71 4.60
C GLU A 233 8.20 15.96 3.77
N THR A 234 8.06 16.20 2.46
CA THR A 234 9.18 16.22 1.51
C THR A 234 9.77 17.61 1.29
N GLY A 235 9.10 18.67 1.76
CA GLY A 235 9.49 20.05 1.47
C GLY A 235 9.55 20.36 -0.03
N MET A 236 8.74 19.66 -0.85
CA MET A 236 8.73 19.69 -2.32
C MET A 236 9.97 19.12 -3.02
N LYS A 237 10.87 18.42 -2.32
CA LYS A 237 12.04 17.77 -2.94
C LYS A 237 11.71 16.40 -3.53
N VAL A 238 10.86 16.38 -4.56
CA VAL A 238 10.52 15.12 -5.25
C VAL A 238 11.70 14.63 -6.09
N ASP A 239 12.41 15.54 -6.77
CA ASP A 239 13.37 15.17 -7.81
C ASP A 239 14.70 14.58 -7.30
N GLU A 240 14.98 14.62 -5.99
CA GLU A 240 16.26 14.14 -5.44
C GLU A 240 16.13 12.90 -4.54
N GLU A 241 14.98 12.66 -3.88
CA GLU A 241 14.87 11.65 -2.82
C GLU A 241 13.58 10.78 -2.84
N PHE A 242 12.47 11.25 -3.42
CA PHE A 242 11.16 10.59 -3.28
C PHE A 242 10.47 10.29 -4.60
N THR A 243 9.71 9.19 -4.65
CA THR A 243 8.82 8.87 -5.77
C THR A 243 7.38 9.12 -5.36
N GLN A 244 6.63 9.88 -6.17
CA GLN A 244 5.20 10.13 -5.97
C GLN A 244 4.33 9.30 -6.91
N ILE A 245 3.41 8.53 -6.33
CA ILE A 245 2.38 7.78 -7.05
C ILE A 245 1.04 8.40 -6.70
N ASN A 246 0.51 9.22 -7.61
CA ASN A 246 -0.74 9.94 -7.39
C ASN A 246 -1.91 9.18 -8.00
N PHE A 247 -2.90 8.83 -7.18
CA PHE A 247 -4.11 8.15 -7.61
C PHE A 247 -5.31 9.10 -7.60
N ILE A 248 -5.90 9.31 -8.79
CA ILE A 248 -6.97 10.29 -9.02
C ILE A 248 -8.13 9.62 -9.76
N SER A 249 -9.37 10.03 -9.46
CA SER A 249 -10.51 9.62 -10.28
C SER A 249 -10.58 10.42 -11.58
N LEU A 250 -10.96 9.76 -12.69
CA LEU A 250 -11.12 10.40 -13.98
C LEU A 250 -12.22 11.47 -13.94
N GLN A 251 -13.24 11.29 -13.09
CA GLN A 251 -14.30 12.28 -12.88
C GLN A 251 -13.76 13.58 -12.27
N ASP A 252 -12.91 13.47 -11.25
CA ASP A 252 -12.28 14.63 -10.63
C ASP A 252 -11.33 15.35 -11.59
N LEU A 253 -10.57 14.58 -12.38
CA LEU A 253 -9.67 15.12 -13.39
C LEU A 253 -10.43 15.93 -14.45
N LYS A 254 -11.52 15.37 -14.99
CA LYS A 254 -12.40 16.06 -15.95
C LYS A 254 -13.07 17.31 -15.36
N GLY A 255 -13.37 17.29 -14.07
CA GLY A 255 -14.01 18.40 -13.36
C GLY A 255 -13.06 19.54 -13.03
N ALA A 256 -11.75 19.34 -13.16
CA ALA A 256 -10.74 20.34 -12.84
C ALA A 256 -10.76 21.52 -13.83
N GLU A 257 -10.48 22.73 -13.33
CA GLU A 257 -10.48 23.97 -14.11
C GLU A 257 -9.50 23.90 -15.29
N PHE A 258 -8.31 23.31 -15.10
CA PHE A 258 -7.34 23.16 -16.17
C PHE A 258 -7.87 22.26 -17.31
N ALA A 259 -8.72 21.27 -16.99
CA ALA A 259 -9.39 20.39 -17.96
C ALA A 259 -10.66 21.01 -18.57
N GLY A 260 -11.02 22.25 -18.20
CA GLY A 260 -12.22 22.94 -18.67
C GLY A 260 -13.48 22.69 -17.83
N GLY A 261 -13.31 22.16 -16.62
CA GLY A 261 -14.36 22.08 -15.61
C GLY A 261 -14.44 23.32 -14.71
N GLU A 262 -15.20 23.24 -13.62
CA GLU A 262 -15.46 24.36 -12.71
C GLU A 262 -14.68 24.26 -11.38
N HIS A 263 -14.04 23.12 -11.11
CA HIS A 263 -13.41 22.88 -9.81
C HIS A 263 -11.96 23.34 -9.78
N LYS A 264 -11.64 24.22 -8.82
CA LYS A 264 -10.28 24.72 -8.55
C LYS A 264 -9.40 23.72 -7.79
N LYS A 265 -9.51 22.43 -8.11
CA LYS A 265 -8.67 21.35 -7.57
C LYS A 265 -7.80 20.76 -8.68
N LEU A 266 -6.75 20.05 -8.29
CA LEU A 266 -5.86 19.32 -9.20
C LEU A 266 -5.08 20.18 -10.22
N LYS A 267 -5.01 21.51 -10.06
CA LYS A 267 -4.21 22.39 -10.94
C LYS A 267 -2.76 21.92 -11.06
N TRP A 268 -2.20 21.47 -9.94
CA TRP A 268 -0.84 20.92 -9.84
C TRP A 268 -0.60 19.72 -10.79
N VAL A 269 -1.63 18.99 -11.20
CA VAL A 269 -1.48 17.87 -12.16
C VAL A 269 -0.94 18.36 -13.50
N SER A 270 -1.36 19.55 -13.94
CA SER A 270 -0.86 20.16 -15.19
C SER A 270 0.50 20.85 -15.05
N GLU A 271 0.97 21.05 -13.81
CA GLU A 271 2.22 21.76 -13.51
C GLU A 271 3.40 20.80 -13.29
N ILE A 272 3.12 19.53 -13.02
CA ILE A 272 4.11 18.46 -12.82
C ILE A 272 4.41 17.78 -14.15
N HIS A 273 5.68 17.50 -14.39
CA HIS A 273 6.13 16.61 -15.45
C HIS A 273 6.05 15.16 -14.99
N TRP A 274 5.21 14.35 -15.65
CA TRP A 274 4.95 12.96 -15.26
C TRP A 274 5.81 11.99 -16.07
N ASN A 275 6.55 11.11 -15.41
CA ASN A 275 7.25 10.05 -16.12
C ASN A 275 6.29 9.00 -16.67
N LEU A 276 5.19 8.76 -15.95
CA LEU A 276 4.21 7.76 -16.33
C LEU A 276 2.79 8.22 -16.00
N LEU A 277 1.92 8.19 -17.01
CA LEU A 277 0.46 8.21 -16.85
C LEU A 277 -0.07 6.79 -17.01
N VAL A 278 -0.76 6.28 -15.99
CA VAL A 278 -1.48 5.01 -16.05
C VAL A 278 -2.97 5.30 -16.15
N ILE A 279 -3.61 4.79 -17.20
CA ILE A 279 -5.05 4.91 -17.41
C ILE A 279 -5.68 3.54 -17.14
N ASP A 280 -6.29 3.42 -15.96
CA ASP A 280 -6.98 2.20 -15.55
C ASP A 280 -8.41 2.15 -16.08
N GLU A 281 -8.85 0.95 -16.46
CA GLU A 281 -10.09 0.69 -17.19
C GLU A 281 -10.23 1.58 -18.44
N ALA A 282 -9.18 1.61 -19.28
CA ALA A 282 -9.08 2.52 -20.43
C ALA A 282 -10.20 2.39 -21.48
N HIS A 283 -11.06 1.37 -21.40
CA HIS A 283 -12.25 1.23 -22.23
C HIS A 283 -13.49 2.00 -21.70
N GLU A 284 -13.45 2.51 -20.47
CA GLU A 284 -14.59 3.17 -19.82
C GLU A 284 -14.41 4.69 -19.77
N GLY A 285 -15.17 5.42 -20.59
CA GLY A 285 -15.32 6.87 -20.45
C GLY A 285 -14.03 7.69 -20.71
N VAL A 286 -13.04 7.07 -21.33
CA VAL A 286 -11.79 7.67 -21.81
C VAL A 286 -11.96 8.32 -23.18
N ASP A 287 -12.69 7.69 -24.09
CA ASP A 287 -12.95 8.23 -25.45
C ASP A 287 -14.07 9.27 -25.43
N THR A 288 -13.84 10.38 -24.72
CA THR A 288 -14.72 11.55 -24.71
C THR A 288 -13.88 12.78 -24.93
N SER A 289 -14.41 13.73 -25.73
CA SER A 289 -13.71 14.98 -26.03
C SER A 289 -13.29 15.80 -24.81
N LYS A 290 -13.91 15.58 -23.64
CA LYS A 290 -13.48 16.18 -22.36
C LYS A 290 -12.28 15.48 -21.73
N THR A 291 -12.22 14.15 -21.84
CA THR A 291 -11.12 13.36 -21.30
C THR A 291 -9.86 13.55 -22.15
N ASP A 292 -9.99 13.55 -23.48
CA ASP A 292 -8.87 13.81 -24.40
C ASP A 292 -8.24 15.17 -24.10
N LYS A 293 -9.08 16.23 -23.98
CA LYS A 293 -8.63 17.57 -23.59
C LYS A 293 -7.97 17.63 -22.21
N ALA A 294 -8.38 16.77 -21.28
CA ALA A 294 -7.75 16.70 -19.97
C ALA A 294 -6.35 16.10 -20.10
N PHE A 295 -6.21 14.98 -20.83
CA PHE A 295 -4.94 14.31 -21.04
C PHE A 295 -3.97 15.10 -21.93
N GLU A 296 -4.44 15.82 -22.95
CA GLU A 296 -3.61 16.72 -23.78
C GLU A 296 -2.90 17.80 -22.94
N LYS A 297 -3.45 18.16 -21.78
CA LYS A 297 -2.89 19.18 -20.88
C LYS A 297 -2.00 18.63 -19.79
N ILE A 298 -1.78 17.31 -19.77
CA ILE A 298 -0.88 16.64 -18.82
C ILE A 298 0.45 16.39 -19.50
N ASN A 299 1.48 17.07 -19.02
CA ASN A 299 2.85 16.91 -19.49
C ASN A 299 3.43 15.57 -19.01
N ARG A 300 3.77 14.67 -19.94
CA ARG A 300 4.20 13.31 -19.61
C ARG A 300 5.16 12.69 -20.62
N ASP A 301 6.00 11.76 -20.16
CA ASP A 301 6.91 10.97 -21.00
C ASP A 301 6.20 9.76 -21.64
N PHE A 302 5.35 9.05 -20.88
CA PHE A 302 4.77 7.78 -21.32
C PHE A 302 3.36 7.54 -20.77
N THR A 303 2.55 6.80 -21.53
CA THR A 303 1.18 6.41 -21.16
C THR A 303 1.00 4.89 -21.21
N LEU A 304 0.61 4.29 -20.07
CA LEU A 304 0.22 2.90 -20.00
C LEU A 304 -1.30 2.78 -19.86
N HIS A 305 -1.96 2.16 -20.83
CA HIS A 305 -3.39 1.89 -20.84
C HIS A 305 -3.66 0.48 -20.32
N LEU A 306 -4.49 0.36 -19.29
CA LEU A 306 -4.89 -0.91 -18.70
C LEU A 306 -6.34 -1.18 -19.07
N SER A 307 -6.61 -2.25 -19.83
CA SER A 307 -7.99 -2.54 -20.27
C SER A 307 -8.29 -4.03 -20.32
N GLY A 308 -9.48 -4.41 -19.84
CA GLY A 308 -10.01 -5.77 -19.96
C GLY A 308 -10.70 -6.05 -21.29
N THR A 309 -11.17 -4.99 -21.95
CA THR A 309 -12.02 -5.05 -23.15
C THR A 309 -11.81 -3.80 -24.01
N PRO A 310 -10.62 -3.58 -24.61
CA PRO A 310 -10.31 -2.39 -25.39
C PRO A 310 -10.92 -2.42 -26.80
N PHE A 311 -12.12 -2.99 -26.97
CA PHE A 311 -12.74 -3.21 -28.28
C PHE A 311 -12.84 -1.94 -29.13
N LYS A 312 -13.13 -0.78 -28.52
CA LYS A 312 -13.20 0.51 -29.23
C LYS A 312 -11.82 1.01 -29.65
N ALA A 313 -10.86 1.05 -28.73
CA ALA A 313 -9.51 1.51 -29.02
C ALA A 313 -8.82 0.65 -30.11
N LEU A 314 -9.07 -0.67 -30.12
CA LEU A 314 -8.61 -1.56 -31.17
C LEU A 314 -9.33 -1.33 -32.50
N ALA A 315 -10.65 -1.10 -32.48
CA ALA A 315 -11.43 -0.84 -33.68
C ALA A 315 -11.08 0.50 -34.35
N ASP A 316 -10.68 1.49 -33.56
CA ASP A 316 -10.31 2.82 -34.03
C ASP A 316 -8.84 2.91 -34.50
N ASN A 317 -8.11 1.79 -34.56
CA ASN A 317 -6.66 1.72 -34.87
C ASN A 317 -5.82 2.71 -34.04
N LYS A 318 -6.19 2.90 -32.76
CA LYS A 318 -5.47 3.81 -31.86
C LYS A 318 -4.07 3.31 -31.49
N PHE A 319 -3.84 2.00 -31.58
CA PHE A 319 -2.58 1.36 -31.23
C PHE A 319 -2.14 0.45 -32.37
N ASN A 320 -0.85 0.52 -32.72
CA ASN A 320 -0.16 -0.41 -33.59
C ASN A 320 0.07 -1.76 -32.88
N GLU A 321 0.36 -2.82 -33.63
CA GLU A 321 0.56 -4.17 -33.06
C GLU A 321 1.69 -4.21 -32.02
N ASN A 322 2.76 -3.44 -32.22
CA ASN A 322 3.89 -3.35 -31.29
C ASN A 322 3.59 -2.52 -30.02
N GLN A 323 2.43 -1.86 -29.94
CA GLN A 323 1.96 -1.09 -28.78
C GLN A 323 1.00 -1.89 -27.90
N ILE A 324 0.73 -3.17 -28.22
CA ILE A 324 -0.31 -3.95 -27.56
C ILE A 324 0.25 -5.25 -27.01
N TYR A 325 0.09 -5.46 -25.71
CA TYR A 325 0.21 -6.78 -25.11
C TYR A 325 -1.17 -7.39 -24.88
N ASN A 326 -1.38 -8.62 -25.36
CA ASN A 326 -2.66 -9.33 -25.28
C ASN A 326 -2.58 -10.53 -24.33
N TRP A 327 -3.53 -10.65 -23.40
CA TRP A 327 -3.73 -11.84 -22.58
C TRP A 327 -5.20 -12.11 -22.29
N SER A 328 -5.75 -13.13 -22.94
CA SER A 328 -7.17 -13.49 -22.87
C SER A 328 -7.47 -14.59 -21.86
N TYR A 329 -8.76 -14.89 -21.67
CA TYR A 329 -9.17 -16.07 -20.90
C TYR A 329 -8.71 -17.38 -21.56
N VAL A 330 -8.65 -17.43 -22.89
CA VAL A 330 -8.20 -18.62 -23.62
C VAL A 330 -6.70 -18.86 -23.34
N ASP A 331 -5.90 -17.80 -23.34
CA ASP A 331 -4.47 -17.88 -23.03
C ASP A 331 -4.23 -18.39 -21.59
N GLU A 332 -5.01 -17.90 -20.61
CA GLU A 332 -4.95 -18.41 -19.25
C GLU A 332 -5.34 -19.88 -19.13
N GLN A 333 -6.43 -20.33 -19.78
CA GLN A 333 -6.82 -21.74 -19.73
C GLN A 333 -5.76 -22.62 -20.40
N ASN A 334 -5.20 -22.18 -21.53
CA ASN A 334 -4.09 -22.87 -22.19
C ASN A 334 -2.85 -22.96 -21.29
N ALA A 335 -2.49 -21.88 -20.61
CA ALA A 335 -1.37 -21.86 -19.67
C ALA A 335 -1.63 -22.75 -18.43
N LYS A 336 -2.89 -22.80 -17.97
CA LYS A 336 -3.33 -23.66 -16.87
C LYS A 336 -3.24 -25.14 -17.23
N GLU A 337 -3.71 -25.52 -18.41
CA GLU A 337 -3.73 -26.91 -18.88
C GLU A 337 -2.33 -27.44 -19.25
N ASN A 338 -1.50 -26.59 -19.86
CA ASN A 338 -0.17 -26.95 -20.36
C ASN A 338 0.96 -26.56 -19.37
N TRP A 339 0.65 -26.35 -18.09
CA TRP A 339 1.65 -26.02 -17.09
C TRP A 339 2.65 -27.17 -16.92
N ASP A 340 3.94 -26.87 -17.04
CA ASP A 340 5.00 -27.83 -16.75
C ASP A 340 5.34 -27.81 -15.25
N TYR A 341 4.90 -28.86 -14.55
CA TYR A 341 5.12 -29.04 -13.11
C TYR A 341 6.59 -29.22 -12.71
N SER A 342 7.52 -29.35 -13.67
CA SER A 342 8.96 -29.27 -13.38
C SER A 342 9.37 -27.88 -12.85
N TYR A 343 8.63 -26.82 -13.19
CA TYR A 343 8.84 -25.45 -12.69
C TYR A 343 8.17 -25.17 -11.34
N GLY A 344 7.47 -26.14 -10.75
CA GLY A 344 6.77 -26.00 -9.47
C GLY A 344 5.25 -26.06 -9.58
N SER A 345 4.56 -25.61 -8.53
CA SER A 345 3.09 -25.64 -8.48
C SER A 345 2.47 -24.68 -9.49
N ASN A 346 1.39 -25.12 -10.13
CA ASN A 346 0.71 -24.35 -11.15
C ASN A 346 0.04 -23.08 -10.57
N PRO A 347 0.48 -21.86 -10.95
CA PRO A 347 -0.08 -20.63 -10.40
C PRO A 347 -1.51 -20.35 -10.89
N TYR A 348 -1.97 -21.04 -11.93
CA TYR A 348 -3.30 -20.87 -12.51
C TYR A 348 -4.35 -21.85 -11.93
N GLU A 349 -3.95 -22.83 -11.12
CA GLU A 349 -4.85 -23.85 -10.55
C GLU A 349 -6.05 -23.23 -9.82
N ARG A 350 -5.79 -22.20 -9.00
CA ARG A 350 -6.78 -21.48 -8.19
C ARG A 350 -7.70 -20.58 -8.99
N LEU A 351 -7.38 -20.32 -10.27
CA LEU A 351 -8.15 -19.43 -11.12
C LEU A 351 -9.38 -20.16 -11.68
N PRO A 352 -10.51 -19.45 -11.83
CA PRO A 352 -11.76 -20.08 -12.25
C PRO A 352 -11.63 -20.67 -13.67
N THR A 353 -12.27 -21.82 -13.87
CA THR A 353 -12.42 -22.42 -15.21
C THR A 353 -13.48 -21.66 -16.00
N LEU A 354 -13.21 -21.36 -17.26
CA LEU A 354 -14.17 -20.76 -18.17
C LEU A 354 -15.05 -21.85 -18.78
N ASN A 355 -16.35 -21.84 -18.50
CA ASN A 355 -17.33 -22.69 -19.17
C ASN A 355 -18.20 -21.85 -20.09
N LEU A 356 -18.12 -22.08 -21.40
CA LEU A 356 -18.89 -21.35 -22.40
C LEU A 356 -20.03 -22.25 -22.90
N PHE A 357 -21.24 -21.97 -22.43
CA PHE A 357 -22.44 -22.70 -22.85
C PHE A 357 -23.09 -21.96 -24.01
N THR A 358 -23.22 -22.63 -25.16
CA THR A 358 -24.04 -22.17 -26.27
C THR A 358 -25.43 -22.75 -26.13
N TYR A 359 -26.45 -21.89 -26.10
CA TYR A 359 -27.83 -22.35 -26.26
C TYR A 359 -28.08 -22.61 -27.74
N GLN A 360 -28.62 -23.80 -28.03
CA GLN A 360 -29.18 -24.12 -29.34
C GLN A 360 -30.65 -23.72 -29.40
#